data_AF-A0A7R9ZSZ7-F1
#
_entry.id   AF-A0A7R9ZSZ7-F1
#
_cell.length_a   1.000
_cell.length_b   1.000
_cell.length_c   1.000
_cell.angle_alpha   90.00
_cell.angle_beta   90.00
_cell.angle_gamma   90.00
#
_symmetry.space_group_name_H-M   'P 1'
#
loop_
_entity.id
_entity.type
_entity.pdbx_description
1 polymer ?
#
loop_
_entity_poly.entity_id
_entity_poly.type
_entity_poly.pdbx_seq_one_letter_code
_entity_poly.pdbx_strand_id
1 'polypeptide(L)'
;MHSTTLDSNTIDSNNDTTNITPERTMSTQPLRNKAAMNEPYMLVDEIRNLHPHINPKVPNPAPLGLFAFGLTTALLQTKHTGLAGNQEEDDEGTEALVLGFAMFFGGLLQVIAGLSEVRRNNIFGYTAFLLYGGLWMSLGTVDIIQLLATDMESISPNPKATEAMFALAAIFTTEWW
;
A
#
# COMPACT_ATOMS: atom_id res chain seq x y z
N MET A 1 -19.10 0.15 87.90
CA MET A 1 -19.55 -1.23 87.60
C MET A 1 -18.85 -1.65 86.32
N HIS A 2 -17.79 -2.45 86.45
CA HIS A 2 -17.77 -3.88 86.08
C HIS A 2 -17.23 -4.04 84.63
N SER A 3 -15.97 -4.46 84.46
CA SER A 3 -15.49 -5.86 84.36
C SER A 3 -15.58 -6.35 82.90
N THR A 4 -14.44 -6.41 82.18
CA THR A 4 -13.65 -7.63 81.82
C THR A 4 -14.32 -8.40 80.67
N THR A 5 -13.68 -8.73 79.55
CA THR A 5 -12.78 -9.88 79.29
C THR A 5 -12.57 -9.95 77.75
N LEU A 6 -11.56 -10.56 77.12
CA LEU A 6 -10.34 -11.31 77.46
C LEU A 6 -9.54 -11.47 76.16
N ASP A 7 -8.21 -11.45 76.28
CA ASP A 7 -7.27 -12.04 75.32
C ASP A 7 -7.45 -13.56 75.23
N SER A 8 -7.10 -14.13 74.08
CA SER A 8 -6.71 -15.55 73.97
C SER A 8 -5.47 -15.71 73.10
N ASN A 9 -4.30 -15.77 73.76
CA ASN A 9 -3.17 -16.60 73.31
C ASN A 9 -3.65 -18.08 73.27
N THR A 10 -3.03 -19.03 72.55
CA THR A 10 -1.74 -19.66 72.92
C THR A 10 -1.43 -20.85 71.97
N ILE A 11 -0.14 -21.24 71.85
CA ILE A 11 0.44 -22.59 71.56
C ILE A 11 0.63 -22.98 70.07
N ASP A 12 1.74 -23.48 69.52
CA ASP A 12 3.10 -23.88 69.95
C ASP A 12 3.94 -24.11 68.66
N SER A 13 5.22 -23.74 68.58
CA SER A 13 6.44 -24.51 68.94
C SER A 13 6.78 -25.70 67.99
N ASN A 14 8.08 -25.83 67.69
CA ASN A 14 8.82 -26.85 66.91
C ASN A 14 9.21 -26.44 65.47
N ASN A 15 10.44 -26.60 64.98
CA ASN A 15 11.76 -26.87 65.55
C ASN A 15 12.79 -26.69 64.42
N ASP A 16 13.97 -26.22 64.81
CA ASP A 16 15.31 -26.45 64.25
C ASP A 16 15.73 -26.11 62.81
N THR A 17 16.83 -25.38 62.82
CA THR A 17 17.80 -25.07 61.79
C THR A 17 18.50 -26.31 61.21
N THR A 18 18.44 -26.48 59.89
CA THR A 18 19.57 -26.96 59.05
C THR A 18 19.49 -26.25 57.70
N ASN A 19 20.39 -25.30 57.42
CA ASN A 19 21.46 -25.44 56.42
C ASN A 19 20.90 -25.86 55.03
N ILE A 20 20.90 -25.06 53.96
CA ILE A 20 22.05 -24.61 53.15
C ILE A 20 21.48 -23.61 52.09
N THR A 21 22.10 -22.45 51.86
CA THR A 21 21.89 -21.66 50.62
C THR A 21 22.91 -22.13 49.58
N PRO A 22 22.59 -22.25 48.27
CA PRO A 22 22.80 -21.09 47.39
C PRO A 22 21.83 -21.02 46.18
N GLU A 23 21.97 -19.93 45.42
CA GLU A 23 21.53 -19.79 44.02
C GLU A 23 20.05 -19.53 43.73
N ARG A 24 19.62 -18.30 44.05
CA ARG A 24 18.82 -17.54 43.09
C ARG A 24 19.77 -16.94 42.05
N THR A 25 20.08 -17.69 41.00
CA THR A 25 20.85 -17.21 39.86
C THR A 25 20.11 -16.06 39.15
N MET A 26 20.83 -14.94 39.04
CA MET A 26 20.63 -13.82 38.11
C MET A 26 19.24 -13.17 38.03
N SER A 27 18.92 -12.39 39.06
CA SER A 27 18.31 -11.07 38.83
C SER A 27 19.39 -10.01 39.03
N THR A 28 20.43 -10.05 38.21
CA THR A 28 21.14 -8.80 37.91
C THR A 28 20.17 -7.99 37.06
N GLN A 29 19.57 -6.95 37.62
CA GLN A 29 19.51 -5.73 36.84
C GLN A 29 20.93 -5.20 36.84
N PRO A 30 21.77 -5.42 35.81
CA PRO A 30 22.90 -4.54 35.67
C PRO A 30 22.31 -3.24 35.10
N LEU A 31 22.73 -2.11 35.67
CA LEU A 31 22.81 -0.80 34.99
C LEU A 31 21.67 0.22 35.18
N ARG A 32 20.82 0.15 36.21
CA ARG A 32 20.03 1.34 36.65
C ARG A 32 20.86 2.33 37.51
N ASN A 33 22.16 2.40 37.27
CA ASN A 33 23.12 3.33 37.87
C ASN A 33 24.40 3.43 37.00
N LYS A 34 24.24 3.54 35.67
CA LYS A 34 25.30 3.86 34.70
C LYS A 34 24.96 5.11 33.88
N ALA A 35 24.37 6.10 34.54
CA ALA A 35 24.29 7.46 34.04
C ALA A 35 24.27 8.37 35.28
N ALA A 36 25.35 8.47 36.04
CA ALA A 36 26.24 9.59 35.78
C ALA A 36 27.08 9.40 34.51
N MET A 37 26.60 10.01 33.43
CA MET A 37 27.40 10.56 32.34
C MET A 37 28.32 9.60 31.59
N ASN A 38 27.72 8.86 30.66
CA ASN A 38 28.38 8.66 29.39
C ASN A 38 27.36 9.09 28.33
N GLU A 39 27.43 10.38 27.98
CA GLU A 39 26.85 11.00 26.78
C GLU A 39 26.62 10.05 25.59
N PRO A 40 27.56 9.14 25.22
CA PRO A 40 27.35 8.24 24.10
C PRO A 40 26.16 7.27 24.23
N TYR A 41 25.75 6.83 25.43
CA TYR A 41 24.68 5.83 25.55
C TYR A 41 23.27 6.43 25.52
N MET A 42 23.09 7.64 26.07
CA MET A 42 21.82 8.38 25.94
C MET A 42 21.50 8.71 24.49
N LEU A 43 22.52 9.08 23.72
CA LEU A 43 22.41 9.41 22.31
C LEU A 43 22.13 8.17 21.45
N VAL A 44 22.70 7.01 21.79
CA VAL A 44 22.41 5.73 21.11
C VAL A 44 20.99 5.26 21.39
N ASP A 45 20.48 5.44 22.62
CA ASP A 45 19.10 5.10 22.95
C ASP A 45 18.11 6.10 22.34
N GLU A 46 18.46 7.38 22.25
CA GLU A 46 17.70 8.39 21.52
C GLU A 46 17.66 8.10 20.01
N ILE A 47 18.80 7.76 19.38
CA ILE A 47 18.88 7.31 17.97
C ILE A 47 18.09 6.01 17.75
N ARG A 48 18.14 5.08 18.71
CA ARG A 48 17.41 3.80 18.64
C ARG A 48 15.90 3.97 18.80
N ASN A 49 15.47 4.94 19.61
CA ASN A 49 14.07 5.34 19.78
C ASN A 49 13.60 6.35 18.71
N LEU A 50 14.53 6.98 18.01
CA LEU A 50 14.33 7.72 16.77
C LEU A 50 14.10 6.81 15.58
N HIS A 51 14.11 5.47 15.74
CA HIS A 51 13.51 4.58 14.75
C HIS A 51 12.13 5.16 14.46
N PRO A 52 11.93 5.80 13.30
CA PRO A 52 10.57 6.10 12.90
C PRO A 52 9.98 4.69 12.85
N HIS A 53 8.87 4.44 13.52
CA HIS A 53 8.05 3.33 13.10
C HIS A 53 7.68 3.67 11.65
N ILE A 54 8.47 3.16 10.70
CA ILE A 54 8.33 3.39 9.25
C ILE A 54 7.15 2.56 8.74
N ASN A 55 6.13 2.39 9.58
CA ASN A 55 4.83 2.00 9.14
C ASN A 55 4.09 3.32 8.91
N PRO A 56 4.10 3.87 7.68
CA PRO A 56 3.29 5.05 7.41
C PRO A 56 1.87 4.73 7.85
N LYS A 57 1.26 5.64 8.61
CA LYS A 57 -0.11 5.51 9.11
C LYS A 57 -1.14 5.26 7.99
N VAL A 58 -0.73 5.50 6.73
CA VAL A 58 -1.49 5.32 5.51
C VAL A 58 -0.73 4.35 4.59
N PRO A 59 -1.37 3.27 4.09
CA PRO A 59 -0.80 2.39 3.08
C PRO A 59 -0.35 3.16 1.83
N ASN A 60 0.72 2.71 1.17
CA ASN A 60 1.20 3.31 -0.07
C ASN A 60 0.38 2.78 -1.26
N PRO A 61 -0.43 3.62 -1.95
CA PRO A 61 -1.21 3.19 -3.10
C PRO A 61 -0.41 3.22 -4.41
N ALA A 62 0.82 3.77 -4.43
CA ALA A 62 1.62 3.87 -5.66
C ALA A 62 1.87 2.52 -6.36
N PRO A 63 2.24 1.42 -5.65
CA PRO A 63 2.43 0.13 -6.30
C PRO A 63 1.15 -0.41 -6.95
N LEU A 64 -0.01 -0.11 -6.36
CA LEU A 64 -1.31 -0.51 -6.90
C LEU A 64 -1.59 0.23 -8.23
N GLY A 65 -1.38 1.55 -8.25
CA GLY A 65 -1.56 2.36 -9.46
C GLY A 65 -0.57 1.99 -10.57
N LEU A 66 0.70 1.77 -10.25
CA LEU A 66 1.73 1.35 -11.20
C LEU A 66 1.47 -0.05 -11.77
N PHE A 67 1.05 -1.01 -10.94
CA PHE A 67 0.72 -2.35 -11.39
C PHE A 67 -0.48 -2.34 -12.33
N ALA A 68 -1.54 -1.60 -11.98
CA ALA A 68 -2.73 -1.46 -12.80
C ALA A 68 -2.42 -0.83 -14.17
N PHE A 69 -1.60 0.23 -14.19
CA PHE A 69 -1.14 0.87 -15.41
C PHE A 69 -0.28 -0.06 -16.26
N GLY A 70 0.75 -0.68 -15.67
CA GLY A 70 1.69 -1.54 -16.37
C GLY A 70 1.02 -2.79 -16.96
N LEU A 71 0.10 -3.40 -16.22
CA LEU A 71 -0.63 -4.59 -16.68
C LEU A 71 -1.54 -4.26 -17.87
N THR A 72 -2.31 -3.17 -17.77
CA THR A 72 -3.22 -2.75 -18.85
C THR A 72 -2.44 -2.34 -20.11
N THR A 73 -1.28 -1.69 -19.93
CA THR A 73 -0.38 -1.33 -21.03
C THR A 73 0.21 -2.57 -21.68
N ALA A 74 0.73 -3.52 -20.90
CA ALA A 74 1.29 -4.76 -21.43
C ALA A 74 0.25 -5.54 -22.25
N LEU A 75 -0.99 -5.58 -21.78
CA LEU A 75 -2.11 -6.22 -22.47
C LEU A 75 -2.51 -5.47 -23.75
N LEU A 76 -2.46 -4.14 -23.77
CA LEU A 76 -2.67 -3.37 -25.01
C LEU A 76 -1.56 -3.64 -26.05
N GLN A 77 -0.32 -3.84 -25.59
CA GLN A 77 0.81 -4.16 -26.48
C GLN A 77 0.74 -5.57 -27.06
N THR A 78 0.02 -6.53 -26.45
CA THR A 78 -0.13 -7.86 -27.06
C THR A 78 -0.87 -7.79 -28.39
N LYS A 79 -1.82 -6.84 -28.54
CA LYS A 79 -2.48 -6.54 -29.83
C LYS A 79 -1.49 -6.07 -30.89
N HIS A 80 -0.51 -5.27 -30.49
CA HIS A 80 0.47 -4.69 -31.43
C HIS A 80 1.64 -5.64 -31.76
N THR A 81 1.83 -6.71 -30.99
CA THR A 81 2.98 -7.63 -31.11
C THR A 81 2.62 -9.00 -31.67
N GLY A 82 1.34 -9.28 -31.93
CA GLY A 82 0.86 -10.59 -32.39
C GLY A 82 1.04 -11.71 -31.37
N LEU A 83 1.29 -11.36 -30.09
CA LEU A 83 1.52 -12.34 -29.02
C LEU A 83 0.25 -13.10 -28.61
N ALA A 84 -0.93 -12.58 -28.97
CA ALA A 84 -2.23 -13.15 -28.62
C ALA A 84 -2.81 -14.09 -29.69
N GLY A 85 -2.11 -14.32 -30.80
CA GLY A 85 -2.64 -14.97 -32.00
C GLY A 85 -2.64 -13.98 -33.16
N ASN A 86 -2.64 -14.49 -34.40
CA ASN A 86 -2.70 -13.67 -35.63
C ASN A 86 -3.99 -13.96 -36.42
N GLN A 87 -5.01 -14.48 -35.74
CA GLN A 87 -6.29 -14.84 -36.31
C GLN A 87 -7.31 -13.75 -35.95
N GLU A 88 -8.19 -13.35 -36.88
CA GLU A 88 -9.20 -12.30 -36.64
C GLU A 88 -10.07 -12.57 -35.39
N GLU A 89 -10.38 -13.83 -35.09
CA GLU A 89 -11.15 -14.20 -33.88
C GLU A 89 -10.37 -13.98 -32.57
N ASP A 90 -9.04 -14.13 -32.59
CA ASP A 90 -8.18 -13.92 -31.41
C ASP A 90 -7.99 -12.43 -31.11
N ASP A 91 -8.01 -11.59 -32.15
CA ASP A 91 -7.90 -10.13 -32.05
C ASP A 91 -9.16 -9.52 -31.40
N GLU A 92 -10.36 -9.97 -31.81
CA GLU A 92 -11.63 -9.55 -31.20
C GLU A 92 -11.71 -9.94 -29.72
N GLY A 93 -11.30 -11.17 -29.38
CA GLY A 93 -11.26 -11.64 -27.99
C GLY A 93 -10.25 -10.86 -27.13
N THR A 94 -9.11 -10.51 -27.69
CA THR A 94 -8.08 -9.70 -27.01
C THR A 94 -8.56 -8.27 -26.79
N GLU A 95 -9.30 -7.69 -27.74
CA GLU A 95 -9.87 -6.35 -27.60
C GLU A 95 -10.89 -6.27 -26.46
N ALA A 96 -11.80 -7.24 -26.35
CA ALA A 96 -12.76 -7.31 -25.26
C ALA A 96 -12.08 -7.44 -23.87
N LEU A 97 -10.98 -8.20 -23.80
CA LEU A 97 -10.16 -8.31 -22.59
C LEU A 97 -9.47 -6.98 -22.25
N VAL A 98 -8.83 -6.34 -23.23
CA VAL A 98 -8.20 -5.02 -23.05
C VAL A 98 -9.22 -3.99 -22.58
N LEU A 99 -10.42 -3.99 -23.13
CA LEU A 99 -11.52 -3.11 -22.73
C LEU A 99 -11.89 -3.28 -21.25
N GLY A 100 -12.07 -4.53 -20.81
CA GLY A 100 -12.36 -4.82 -19.40
C GLY A 100 -11.25 -4.32 -18.46
N PHE A 101 -9.98 -4.54 -18.83
CA PHE A 101 -8.84 -4.07 -18.06
C PHE A 101 -8.70 -2.54 -18.09
N ALA A 102 -8.98 -1.89 -19.22
CA ALA A 102 -8.96 -0.44 -19.36
C ALA A 102 -9.99 0.23 -18.43
N MET A 103 -11.21 -0.30 -18.33
CA MET A 103 -12.25 0.28 -17.46
C MET A 103 -12.00 0.03 -15.97
N PHE A 104 -11.59 -1.19 -15.60
CA PHE A 104 -11.48 -1.55 -14.18
C PHE A 104 -10.07 -1.38 -13.61
N PHE A 105 -9.05 -1.95 -14.26
CA PHE A 105 -7.68 -1.91 -13.77
C PHE A 105 -7.02 -0.57 -14.11
N GLY A 106 -6.76 -0.31 -15.38
CA GLY A 106 -6.15 0.93 -15.85
C GLY A 106 -6.98 2.17 -15.53
N GLY A 107 -8.30 2.04 -15.41
CA GLY A 107 -9.22 3.13 -15.09
C GLY A 107 -9.53 3.24 -13.61
N LEU A 108 -10.53 2.50 -13.15
CA LEU A 108 -11.11 2.64 -11.80
C LEU A 108 -10.11 2.41 -10.66
N LEU A 109 -9.35 1.30 -10.69
CA LEU A 109 -8.35 1.00 -9.65
C LEU A 109 -7.24 2.04 -9.63
N GLN A 110 -6.82 2.52 -10.80
CA GLN A 110 -5.81 3.57 -10.91
C GLN A 110 -6.31 4.92 -10.39
N VAL A 111 -7.58 5.28 -10.66
CA VAL A 111 -8.23 6.46 -10.09
C VAL A 111 -8.32 6.36 -8.56
N ILE A 112 -8.71 5.21 -8.02
CA ILE A 112 -8.77 4.97 -6.57
C ILE A 112 -7.36 5.09 -5.94
N ALA A 113 -6.32 4.58 -6.61
CA ALA A 113 -4.94 4.74 -6.18
C ALA A 113 -4.51 6.21 -6.16
N GLY A 114 -4.86 6.97 -7.20
CA GLY A 114 -4.63 8.42 -7.29
C GLY A 114 -5.30 9.18 -6.16
N LEU A 115 -6.61 8.98 -5.94
CA LEU A 115 -7.35 9.61 -4.84
C LEU A 115 -6.78 9.25 -3.46
N SER A 116 -6.16 8.08 -3.32
CA SER A 116 -5.51 7.65 -2.09
C SER A 116 -4.17 8.35 -1.84
N GLU A 117 -3.47 8.84 -2.87
CA GLU A 117 -2.24 9.63 -2.73
C GLU A 117 -2.46 11.01 -2.10
N VAL A 118 -3.68 11.55 -2.14
CA VAL A 118 -4.04 12.80 -1.42
C VAL A 118 -3.78 12.65 0.07
N ARG A 119 -4.03 11.47 0.65
CA ARG A 119 -3.81 11.19 2.08
C ARG A 119 -2.33 11.17 2.47
N ARG A 120 -1.44 11.08 1.48
CA ARG A 120 0.01 11.07 1.64
C ARG A 120 0.65 12.40 1.22
N ASN A 121 -0.16 13.39 0.83
CA ASN A 121 0.29 14.67 0.27
C ASN A 121 1.20 14.51 -0.97
N ASN A 122 1.00 13.43 -1.73
CA ASN A 122 1.78 13.16 -2.93
C ASN A 122 1.03 13.68 -4.17
N ILE A 123 1.24 14.96 -4.48
CA ILE A 123 0.59 15.66 -5.61
C ILE A 123 1.00 15.04 -6.95
N PHE A 124 2.25 14.58 -7.03
CA PHE A 124 2.80 13.94 -8.21
C PHE A 124 2.06 12.64 -8.53
N GLY A 125 2.02 11.70 -7.57
CA GLY A 125 1.30 10.44 -7.73
C GLY A 125 -0.20 10.63 -7.94
N TYR A 126 -0.80 11.59 -7.22
CA TYR A 126 -2.20 11.96 -7.42
C TYR A 126 -2.50 12.36 -8.87
N THR A 127 -1.71 13.27 -9.43
CA THR A 127 -1.92 13.80 -10.78
C THR A 127 -1.64 12.74 -11.83
N ALA A 128 -0.53 12.01 -11.69
CA ALA A 128 -0.16 10.92 -12.58
C ALA A 128 -1.25 9.84 -12.65
N PHE A 129 -1.66 9.28 -11.50
CA PHE A 129 -2.62 8.17 -11.50
C PHE A 129 -4.02 8.59 -11.95
N LEU A 130 -4.47 9.81 -11.64
CA LEU A 130 -5.75 10.29 -12.15
C LEU A 130 -5.75 10.54 -13.66
N LEU A 131 -4.67 11.10 -14.21
CA LEU A 131 -4.61 11.38 -15.65
C LEU A 131 -4.52 10.10 -16.48
N TYR A 132 -3.67 9.17 -16.10
CA TYR A 132 -3.61 7.87 -16.78
C TYR A 132 -4.89 7.05 -16.53
N GLY A 133 -5.49 7.14 -15.33
CA GLY A 133 -6.79 6.55 -15.05
C GLY A 133 -7.91 7.09 -15.95
N GLY A 134 -7.96 8.41 -16.13
CA GLY A 134 -8.88 9.07 -17.05
C GLY A 134 -8.62 8.71 -18.51
N LEU A 135 -7.35 8.57 -18.92
CA LEU A 135 -6.96 8.12 -20.25
C LEU A 135 -7.52 6.72 -20.55
N TRP A 136 -7.32 5.76 -19.65
CA TRP A 136 -7.82 4.39 -19.81
C TRP A 136 -9.34 4.31 -19.83
N MET A 137 -10.02 5.08 -18.98
CA MET A 137 -11.49 5.18 -19.01
C MET A 137 -12.00 5.82 -20.31
N SER A 138 -11.27 6.78 -20.87
CA SER A 138 -11.63 7.42 -22.14
C SER A 138 -11.49 6.44 -23.30
N LEU A 139 -10.38 5.69 -23.37
CA LEU A 139 -10.18 4.62 -24.34
C LEU A 139 -11.28 3.56 -24.26
N GLY A 140 -11.57 3.05 -23.06
CA GLY A 140 -12.62 2.07 -22.87
C GLY A 140 -14.02 2.60 -23.22
N THR A 141 -14.29 3.87 -22.97
CA THR A 141 -15.57 4.49 -23.36
C THR A 141 -15.70 4.60 -24.88
N VAL A 142 -14.63 4.94 -25.59
CA VAL A 142 -14.62 4.99 -27.06
C VAL A 142 -14.89 3.61 -27.65
N ASP A 143 -14.28 2.56 -27.10
CA ASP A 143 -14.51 1.17 -27.53
C ASP A 143 -15.94 0.70 -27.22
N ILE A 144 -16.49 1.06 -26.05
CA ILE A 144 -17.90 0.78 -25.70
C ILE A 144 -18.86 1.48 -26.65
N ILE A 145 -18.61 2.74 -27.00
CA ILE A 145 -19.45 3.49 -27.94
C ILE A 145 -19.42 2.81 -29.31
N GLN A 146 -18.24 2.39 -29.79
CA GLN A 146 -18.13 1.67 -31.06
C GLN A 146 -18.89 0.34 -31.03
N LEU A 147 -18.79 -0.41 -29.94
CA LEU A 147 -19.50 -1.67 -29.78
C LEU A 147 -21.03 -1.48 -29.77
N LEU A 148 -21.53 -0.39 -29.19
CA LEU A 148 -22.97 -0.10 -29.09
C LEU A 148 -23.54 0.64 -30.31
N ALA A 149 -22.71 1.33 -31.09
CA ALA A 149 -23.13 2.16 -32.23
C ALA A 149 -23.22 1.39 -33.56
N THR A 150 -23.31 0.05 -33.52
CA THR A 150 -23.21 -0.87 -34.66
C THR A 150 -24.20 -0.59 -35.81
N ASP A 151 -25.31 0.10 -35.53
CA ASP A 151 -26.36 0.45 -36.52
C ASP A 151 -26.31 1.91 -37.01
N MET A 152 -25.41 2.74 -36.46
CA MET A 152 -25.24 4.14 -36.86
C MET A 152 -23.99 4.26 -37.72
N GLU A 153 -24.19 4.46 -39.02
CA GLU A 153 -23.14 4.77 -39.98
C GLU A 153 -22.22 5.87 -39.42
N SER A 154 -20.96 5.53 -39.10
CA SER A 154 -19.81 6.41 -38.91
C SER A 154 -19.49 7.10 -37.56
N ILE A 155 -19.82 6.54 -36.39
CA ILE A 155 -19.06 6.90 -35.15
C ILE A 155 -17.81 6.02 -35.03
N SER A 156 -17.04 5.94 -36.12
CA SER A 156 -15.68 5.40 -36.07
C SER A 156 -14.75 6.52 -35.59
N PRO A 157 -13.92 6.30 -34.56
CA PRO A 157 -12.94 7.28 -34.13
C PRO A 157 -12.03 7.64 -35.30
N ASN A 158 -11.90 8.93 -35.58
CA ASN A 158 -10.98 9.39 -36.61
C ASN A 158 -9.56 8.90 -36.26
N PRO A 159 -8.89 8.10 -37.12
CA PRO A 159 -7.58 7.54 -36.82
C PRO A 159 -6.56 8.61 -36.41
N LYS A 160 -6.61 9.79 -37.05
CA LYS A 160 -5.73 10.92 -36.70
C LYS A 160 -6.02 11.50 -35.34
N ALA A 161 -7.28 11.47 -34.87
CA ALA A 161 -7.65 11.93 -33.54
C ALA A 161 -7.16 10.96 -32.47
N THR A 162 -7.25 9.65 -32.72
CA THR A 162 -6.72 8.61 -31.84
C THR A 162 -5.19 8.71 -31.74
N GLU A 163 -4.50 8.87 -32.88
CA GLU A 163 -3.04 9.11 -32.91
C GLU A 163 -2.67 10.39 -32.16
N ALA A 164 -3.39 11.49 -32.38
CA ALA A 164 -3.16 12.75 -31.68
C ALA A 164 -3.36 12.62 -30.17
N MET A 165 -4.36 11.86 -29.72
CA MET A 165 -4.56 11.58 -28.30
C MET A 165 -3.36 10.84 -27.69
N PHE A 166 -2.85 9.79 -28.35
CA PHE A 166 -1.65 9.10 -27.89
C PHE A 166 -0.40 10.00 -27.93
N ALA A 167 -0.27 10.85 -28.94
CA ALA A 167 0.82 11.82 -29.03
C ALA A 167 0.76 12.87 -27.92
N LEU A 168 -0.42 13.40 -27.61
CA LEU A 168 -0.62 14.34 -26.50
C LEU A 168 -0.38 13.68 -25.14
N ALA A 169 -0.84 12.44 -24.96
CA ALA A 169 -0.53 11.65 -23.77
C ALA A 169 0.98 11.39 -23.64
N ALA A 170 1.68 11.17 -24.74
CA ALA A 170 3.13 11.01 -24.76
C ALA A 170 3.87 12.31 -24.42
N ILE A 171 3.48 13.46 -24.99
CA ILE A 171 4.04 14.78 -24.64
C ILE A 171 3.83 15.04 -23.14
N PHE A 172 2.61 14.84 -22.65
CA PHE A 172 2.30 15.01 -21.23
C PHE A 172 3.20 14.13 -20.36
N THR A 173 3.43 12.88 -20.78
CA THR A 173 4.37 11.98 -20.11
C THR A 173 5.78 12.57 -20.14
N THR A 174 6.33 12.93 -21.29
CA THR A 174 7.70 13.48 -21.37
C THR A 174 7.91 14.74 -20.53
N GLU A 175 6.91 15.59 -20.38
CA GLU A 175 7.03 16.83 -19.61
C GLU A 175 6.94 16.62 -18.09
N TRP A 176 6.35 15.52 -17.64
CA TRP A 176 6.06 15.26 -16.22
C TRP A 176 6.92 14.14 -15.60
N TRP A 177 7.87 13.55 -16.35
CA TRP A 177 8.76 12.47 -15.89
C TRP A 177 10.22 12.69 -16.29
#